data_AF-A0A645I6Y9-F1
#
_entry.id   AF-A0A645I6Y9-F1
#
_cell.length_a   1.000
_cell.length_b   1.000
_cell.length_c   1.000
_cell.angle_alpha   90.00
_cell.angle_beta   90.00
_cell.angle_gamma   90.00
#
_symmetry.space_group_name_H-M   'P 1'
#
loop_
_entity.id
_entity.type
_entity.pdbx_description
1 polymer ?
#
loop_
_entity_poly.entity_id
_entity_poly.type
_entity_poly.pdbx_seq_one_letter_code
_entity_poly.pdbx_strand_id
1 'polypeptide(L)' 'MLVEMYSVEVTSVDSSNKVFELNNKILVDDMMYSPTPLPTVGTQINQIVGILHYAYGAYRIEPRKAADIIM' A
#
# COMPACT_ATOMS: atom_id res chain seq x y z
N MET A 1 -7.10 8.75 9.45
CA MET A 1 -6.35 9.99 9.10
C MET A 1 -5.89 9.86 7.65
N LEU A 2 -5.97 10.90 6.82
CA LEU A 2 -5.41 10.84 5.46
C LEU A 2 -3.89 11.04 5.54
N VAL A 3 -3.13 10.16 4.90
CA VAL A 3 -1.66 10.20 4.86
C VAL A 3 -1.17 10.08 3.42
N GLU A 4 0.03 10.58 3.20
CA GLU A 4 0.79 10.39 1.98
C GLU A 4 2.23 10.01 2.31
N MET A 5 2.82 9.19 1.46
CA MET A 5 4.21 8.80 1.54
C MET A 5 4.84 8.89 0.17
N TYR A 6 6.13 9.19 0.15
CA TYR A 6 6.92 9.38 -1.05
C TYR A 6 8.11 8.44 -1.06
N SER A 7 8.49 7.99 -2.25
CA SER A 7 9.72 7.22 -2.51
C SER A 7 9.85 5.99 -1.62
N VAL A 8 8.96 5.01 -1.81
CA VAL A 8 8.96 3.74 -1.08
C VAL A 8 9.08 2.55 -2.02
N GLU A 9 9.57 1.44 -1.47
CA GLU A 9 9.78 0.21 -2.22
C GLU A 9 8.90 -0.90 -1.65
N VAL A 10 8.32 -1.72 -2.53
CA VAL A 10 7.57 -2.92 -2.17
C VAL A 10 8.53 -4.05 -1.75
N THR A 11 8.42 -4.51 -0.51
CA THR A 11 9.30 -5.55 0.06
C THR A 11 8.67 -6.93 0.13
N SER A 12 7.34 -7.03 0.20
CA SER A 12 6.63 -8.31 0.20
C SER A 12 5.23 -8.14 -0.41
N VAL A 13 4.67 -9.22 -0.96
CA VAL A 13 3.34 -9.23 -1.58
C VAL A 13 2.61 -10.48 -1.15
N ASP A 14 1.44 -10.31 -0.54
CA ASP A 14 0.46 -11.36 -0.27
C ASP A 14 -0.65 -11.26 -1.32
N SER A 15 -0.53 -12.06 -2.38
CA SER A 15 -1.52 -12.07 -3.46
C SER A 15 -2.87 -12.65 -3.03
N SER A 16 -2.93 -13.44 -1.95
CA SER A 16 -4.17 -14.05 -1.47
C SER A 16 -5.06 -13.02 -0.80
N ASN A 17 -4.44 -12.15 0.01
CA ASN A 17 -5.13 -11.07 0.71
C ASN A 17 -5.04 -9.72 -0.02
N LYS A 18 -4.35 -9.66 -1.17
CA LYS A 18 -4.14 -8.45 -1.97
C LYS A 18 -3.45 -7.32 -1.20
N VAL A 19 -2.56 -7.71 -0.30
CA VAL A 19 -1.78 -6.82 0.55
C VAL A 19 -0.33 -6.79 0.04
N PHE A 20 0.32 -5.63 0.10
CA PHE A 20 1.76 -5.54 -0.09
C PHE A 20 2.42 -4.69 1.01
N GLU A 21 3.65 -5.03 1.35
CA GLU A 21 4.43 -4.35 2.39
C GLU A 21 5.44 -3.39 1.78
N LEU A 22 5.61 -2.24 2.41
CA LEU A 22 6.61 -1.24 2.05
C LEU A 22 7.88 -1.38 2.91
N ASN A 23 9.00 -0.84 2.44
CA ASN A 23 10.30 -0.85 3.13
C ASN A 23 10.29 -0.31 4.58
N ASN A 24 9.29 0.49 4.95
CA ASN A 24 9.10 1.01 6.30
C ASN A 24 8.12 0.17 7.17
N LYS A 25 7.82 -1.07 6.78
CA LYS A 25 6.93 -2.01 7.48
C LYS A 25 5.46 -1.61 7.52
N ILE A 26 5.05 -0.65 6.69
CA ILE A 26 3.65 -0.30 6.49
C ILE A 26 3.06 -1.21 5.42
N LEU A 27 1.85 -1.68 5.66
CA LEU A 27 1.08 -2.47 4.69
C LEU A 27 0.20 -1.56 3.83
N VAL A 28 -0.06 -1.97 2.60
CA VAL A 28 -1.07 -1.38 1.73
C VAL A 28 -2.11 -2.45 1.47
N ASP A 29 -3.35 -2.13 1.80
CA ASP A 29 -4.45 -3.09 1.88
C ASP A 29 -5.61 -2.65 0.97
N ASP A 30 -6.55 -3.56 0.71
CA ASP A 30 -7.58 -3.42 -0.31
C ASP A 30 -8.97 -3.03 0.21
N MET A 31 -9.04 -2.61 1.48
CA MET A 31 -10.31 -2.32 2.16
C MET A 31 -11.13 -1.23 1.45
N MET A 32 -10.46 -0.23 0.88
CA MET A 32 -11.08 0.92 0.22
C MET A 32 -10.96 0.87 -1.32
N TYR A 33 -9.82 0.40 -1.82
CA TYR A 33 -9.56 0.21 -3.24
C TYR A 33 -8.63 -0.98 -3.42
N SER A 34 -8.98 -1.86 -4.35
CA SER A 34 -8.22 -3.07 -4.63
C SER A 34 -7.27 -2.84 -5.82
N PRO A 35 -5.97 -2.57 -5.59
CA PRO A 35 -5.01 -2.39 -6.66
C PRO A 35 -4.82 -3.70 -7.42
N THR A 36 -5.25 -3.72 -8.67
CA THR A 36 -5.06 -4.86 -9.58
C THR A 36 -4.53 -4.38 -10.93
N PRO A 37 -3.42 -4.95 -11.45
CA PRO A 37 -2.56 -5.94 -10.79
C PRO A 37 -1.83 -5.38 -9.56
N LEU A 38 -1.44 -6.27 -8.64
CA LEU A 38 -0.58 -5.91 -7.51
C LEU A 38 0.85 -5.61 -8.01
N PRO A 39 1.59 -4.70 -7.35
CA PRO A 39 3.00 -4.50 -7.65
C PRO A 39 3.81 -5.76 -7.32
N THR A 40 5.01 -5.90 -7.90
CA THR A 40 5.97 -6.96 -7.56
C THR A 40 6.96 -6.48 -6.50
N VAL A 41 7.60 -7.41 -5.78
CA VAL A 41 8.73 -7.07 -4.90
C VAL A 41 9.81 -6.32 -5.68
N GLY A 42 10.37 -5.27 -5.07
CA GLY A 42 11.33 -4.35 -5.70
C GLY A 42 10.70 -3.21 -6.50
N THR A 43 9.36 -3.17 -6.65
CA THR A 43 8.68 -2.05 -7.31
C THR A 43 8.88 -0.77 -6.49
N GLN A 44 9.34 0.28 -7.15
CA GLN A 44 9.39 1.63 -6.57
C GLN A 44 8.02 2.29 -6.73
N ILE A 45 7.56 2.92 -5.66
CA ILE A 45 6.33 3.72 -5.61
C ILE A 45 6.74 5.15 -5.28
N ASN A 46 6.56 6.03 -6.24
CA ASN A 46 6.89 7.45 -6.15
C ASN A 46 6.02 8.16 -5.12
N GLN A 47 4.72 7.84 -5.10
CA GLN A 47 3.78 8.37 -4.13
C GLN A 47 2.69 7.35 -3.82
N ILE A 48 2.34 7.22 -2.54
CA ILE A 48 1.15 6.52 -2.10
C ILE A 48 0.32 7.38 -1.15
N VAL A 49 -0.99 7.43 -1.40
CA VAL A 49 -1.96 8.20 -0.60
C VAL A 49 -3.04 7.26 -0.08
N GLY A 50 -3.51 7.47 1.14
CA GLY A 50 -4.64 6.70 1.63
C GLY A 50 -5.01 7.00 3.07
N ILE A 51 -6.01 6.29 3.56
CA ILE A 51 -6.41 6.39 4.96
C ILE A 51 -5.45 5.53 5.79
N LEU A 52 -4.78 6.13 6.76
CA LEU A 52 -4.05 5.40 7.78
C LEU A 52 -5.05 4.65 8.67
N HIS A 53 -4.89 3.34 8.71
CA HIS A 53 -5.75 2.39 9.39
C HIS A 53 -4.88 1.44 10.22
N TYR A 54 -5.22 1.21 11.49
CA TYR A 54 -4.52 0.24 12.33
C TYR A 54 -5.45 -0.94 12.61
N ALA A 55 -5.05 -2.13 12.15
CA ALA A 55 -5.80 -3.36 12.30
C ALA A 55 -4.85 -4.54 12.49
N TYR A 56 -5.30 -5.66 13.07
CA TYR A 56 -4.51 -6.90 13.17
C TYR A 56 -3.04 -6.73 13.62
N GLY A 57 -2.75 -5.74 14.48
CA GLY A 57 -1.38 -5.46 14.96
C GLY A 57 -0.44 -4.71 13.99
N ALA A 58 -0.94 -4.11 12.90
CA ALA A 58 -0.13 -3.41 11.90
C ALA A 58 -0.79 -2.13 11.37
N TYR A 59 0.04 -1.15 11.00
CA TYR A 59 -0.40 0.03 10.27
C TYR A 59 -0.58 -0.29 8.78
N ARG A 60 -1.69 0.19 8.23
CA ARG A 60 -2.08 0.07 6.84
C ARG A 60 -2.35 1.43 6.24
N ILE A 61 -2.05 1.57 4.97
CA ILE A 61 -2.59 2.61 4.10
C ILE A 61 -3.66 1.95 3.25
N GLU A 62 -4.86 2.52 3.30
CA GLU A 62 -6.00 2.11 2.46
C GLU A 62 -6.13 3.13 1.31
N PRO A 63 -5.61 2.83 0.10
CA PRO A 63 -5.77 3.71 -1.06
C PRO A 63 -7.25 3.85 -1.40
N ARG A 64 -7.66 4.97 -1.99
CA ARG A 64 -9.09 5.21 -2.30
C ARG A 64 -9.41 5.00 -3.78
N LYS A 65 -8.38 4.98 -4.62
CA LYS A 65 -8.47 4.90 -6.09
C LYS A 65 -7.11 4.62 -6.71
N ALA A 66 -7.09 4.25 -7.99
CA ALA A 66 -5.86 4.03 -8.76
C ALA A 66 -4.85 5.19 -8.68
N ALA A 67 -5.34 6.44 -8.78
CA ALA A 67 -4.50 7.63 -8.74
C ALA A 67 -3.83 7.90 -7.38
N ASP A 68 -4.19 7.16 -6.34
CA ASP A 68 -3.52 7.25 -5.04
C ASP A 68 -2.24 6.38 -4.99
N ILE A 69 -1.90 5.62 -6.05
CA ILE A 69 -0.66 4.85 -6.17
C ILE A 69 0.05 5.28 -7.45
N ILE A 70 1.19 5.96 -7.30
CA ILE A 70 2.01 6.45 -8.41
C ILE A 70 3.35 5.73 -8.36
N MET A 71 3.71 5.06 -9.45
CA MET A 71 4.96 4.31 -9.63
C MET A 71 5.98 5.11 -10.43
#